data_AF-G0VA17-F1
#
_entry.id   AF-G0VA17-F1
#
_cell.length_a   1.000
_cell.length_b   1.000
_cell.length_c   1.000
_cell.angle_alpha   90.00
_cell.angle_beta   90.00
_cell.angle_gamma   90.00
#
_symmetry.space_group_name_H-M   'P 1'
#
loop_
_entity.id
_entity.type
_entity.pdbx_description
1 polymer ?
#
loop_
_entity_poly.entity_id
_entity_poly.type
_entity_poly.pdbx_seq_one_letter_code
_entity_poly.pdbx_strand_id
1 'polypeptide(L)'
;MESSFVPQAPVASTTTNNNTNVPGVTTPGIIQTQDTTNLPVPPPVEATAEEQRQYKIQLLLHINSVLLLRVIHMSNAATTNGNNNPKYPEQLQAFISHYLKRVHANLQCISQINQGVTKTRPLIFDAPPTTGPPQAQQQDILLKLYLLMNRVFEIW
;
A
#
# COMPACT_ATOMS: atom_id res chain seq x y z
N MET A 1 -8.03 49.62 0.52
CA MET A 1 -9.04 48.70 -0.05
C MET A 1 -8.75 47.33 0.53
N GLU A 2 -9.23 47.09 1.74
CA GLU A 2 -9.08 45.82 2.45
C GLU A 2 -10.35 45.00 2.21
N SER A 3 -10.20 43.83 1.61
CA SER A 3 -11.28 42.89 1.28
C SER A 3 -11.24 41.74 2.28
N SER A 4 -12.04 41.85 3.34
CA SER A 4 -12.31 40.77 4.29
C SER A 4 -13.15 39.68 3.63
N PHE A 5 -12.62 38.46 3.59
CA PHE A 5 -13.31 37.27 3.09
C PHE A 5 -13.85 36.47 4.27
N VAL A 6 -15.18 36.34 4.38
CA VAL A 6 -15.87 35.52 5.38
C VAL A 6 -16.26 34.18 4.73
N PRO A 7 -15.86 33.01 5.27
CA PRO A 7 -16.35 31.73 4.75
C PRO A 7 -17.72 31.38 5.31
N GLN A 8 -18.69 31.18 4.42
CA GLN A 8 -20.05 30.70 4.72
C GLN A 8 -20.06 29.16 4.67
N ALA A 9 -20.53 28.51 5.74
CA ALA A 9 -20.65 27.05 5.81
C ALA A 9 -21.92 26.55 5.09
N PRO A 10 -21.88 25.41 4.37
CA PRO A 10 -23.05 24.83 3.73
C PRO A 10 -23.95 24.05 4.70
N VAL A 11 -25.26 24.20 4.48
CA VAL A 11 -26.40 23.67 5.22
C VAL A 11 -26.59 22.17 4.89
N ALA A 12 -26.69 21.32 5.92
CA ALA A 12 -26.98 19.90 5.77
C ALA A 12 -28.48 19.67 5.52
N SER A 13 -28.83 18.98 4.43
CA SER A 13 -30.20 18.59 4.08
C SER A 13 -30.56 17.21 4.64
N THR A 14 -31.79 17.16 5.12
CA THR A 14 -32.57 16.05 5.69
C THR A 14 -32.68 14.84 4.79
N THR A 15 -32.63 13.62 5.34
CA THR A 15 -33.35 12.47 4.78
C THR A 15 -33.86 11.57 5.91
N THR A 16 -35.16 11.66 6.12
CA THR A 16 -36.01 10.77 6.91
C THR A 16 -36.26 9.49 6.11
N ASN A 17 -36.09 8.31 6.70
CA ASN A 17 -36.70 7.10 6.17
C ASN A 17 -37.32 6.29 7.31
N ASN A 18 -38.64 6.39 7.43
CA ASN A 18 -39.49 5.56 8.27
C ASN A 18 -40.00 4.41 7.40
N ASN A 19 -39.76 3.16 7.80
CA ASN A 19 -40.67 2.09 7.40
C ASN A 19 -40.86 1.10 8.55
N THR A 20 -42.00 1.27 9.21
CA THR A 20 -42.57 0.36 10.21
C THR A 20 -43.64 -0.44 9.49
N ASN A 21 -43.53 -1.76 9.45
CA ASN A 21 -44.72 -2.62 9.42
C ASN A 21 -44.45 -4.00 10.03
N VAL A 22 -45.30 -4.38 10.97
CA VAL A 22 -45.31 -5.64 11.74
C VAL A 22 -46.54 -6.49 11.29
N PRO A 23 -46.93 -7.63 11.89
CA PRO A 23 -46.99 -8.95 11.23
C PRO A 23 -48.42 -9.56 11.12
N GLY A 24 -48.58 -10.66 10.36
CA GLY A 24 -49.62 -11.67 10.66
C GLY A 24 -50.22 -12.49 9.52
N VAL A 25 -50.07 -13.84 9.64
CA VAL A 25 -51.11 -14.92 9.47
C VAL A 25 -51.61 -15.20 8.03
N THR A 26 -51.57 -16.39 7.39
CA THR A 26 -51.92 -17.79 7.79
C THR A 26 -51.48 -18.83 6.72
N THR A 27 -51.18 -20.07 7.13
CA THR A 27 -50.90 -21.36 6.40
C THR A 27 -52.19 -22.01 5.79
N PRO A 28 -52.24 -23.24 5.18
CA PRO A 28 -51.22 -24.26 4.81
C PRO A 28 -51.37 -24.95 3.40
N GLY A 29 -50.31 -25.61 2.91
CA GLY A 29 -50.49 -26.78 2.00
C GLY A 29 -49.42 -27.06 0.93
N ILE A 30 -48.88 -28.29 1.03
CA ILE A 30 -48.36 -29.17 -0.04
C ILE A 30 -46.83 -29.14 -0.33
N ILE A 31 -46.30 -30.37 -0.26
CA ILE A 31 -44.93 -30.87 -0.31
C ILE A 31 -44.25 -30.57 -1.66
N GLN A 32 -43.01 -30.07 -1.61
CA GLN A 32 -42.01 -30.36 -2.64
C GLN A 32 -40.64 -30.53 -1.99
N THR A 33 -40.20 -31.78 -1.86
CA THR A 33 -38.80 -32.14 -1.63
C THR A 33 -38.02 -31.71 -2.88
N GLN A 34 -37.42 -30.53 -2.85
CA GLN A 34 -36.40 -30.13 -3.80
C GLN A 34 -35.02 -30.33 -3.17
N ASP A 35 -34.22 -31.06 -3.93
CA ASP A 35 -32.80 -31.34 -3.74
C ASP A 35 -32.01 -30.15 -3.19
N THR A 36 -31.42 -30.37 -2.02
CA THR A 36 -30.26 -29.62 -1.55
C THR A 36 -29.06 -30.00 -2.44
N THR A 37 -28.71 -29.17 -3.42
CA THR A 37 -27.33 -28.93 -3.91
C THR A 37 -27.35 -28.03 -5.14
N ASN A 38 -27.56 -26.73 -4.97
CA ASN A 38 -27.04 -25.71 -5.88
C ASN A 38 -27.02 -24.37 -5.14
N LEU A 39 -26.15 -24.28 -4.15
CA LEU A 39 -25.65 -22.97 -3.75
C LEU A 39 -24.92 -22.39 -4.97
N PRO A 40 -25.27 -21.18 -5.45
CA PRO A 40 -24.43 -20.49 -6.41
C PRO A 40 -23.06 -20.38 -5.78
N VAL A 41 -22.06 -21.08 -6.34
CA VAL A 41 -20.66 -20.81 -6.00
C VAL A 41 -20.48 -19.32 -6.30
N PRO A 42 -20.22 -18.46 -5.29
CA PRO A 42 -19.92 -17.07 -5.58
C PRO A 42 -18.73 -17.07 -6.53
N PRO A 43 -18.77 -16.28 -7.62
CA PRO A 43 -17.62 -16.19 -8.51
C PRO A 43 -16.38 -15.91 -7.65
N PRO A 44 -15.21 -16.49 -8.00
CA PRO A 44 -13.97 -16.11 -7.35
C PRO A 44 -13.92 -14.59 -7.36
N VAL A 45 -13.84 -13.97 -6.18
CA VAL A 45 -13.80 -12.52 -6.06
C VAL A 45 -12.43 -12.09 -6.61
N GLU A 46 -12.33 -11.98 -7.93
CA GLU A 46 -11.18 -11.41 -8.60
C GLU A 46 -11.12 -9.94 -8.18
N ALA A 47 -10.02 -9.53 -7.57
CA ALA A 47 -9.81 -8.15 -7.16
C ALA A 47 -10.02 -7.25 -8.39
N THR A 48 -10.84 -6.21 -8.24
CA THR A 48 -11.10 -5.25 -9.31
C THR A 48 -9.81 -4.56 -9.74
N ALA A 49 -9.74 -4.08 -10.99
CA ALA A 49 -8.56 -3.36 -11.49
C ALA A 49 -8.18 -2.15 -10.61
N GLU A 50 -9.17 -1.52 -9.98
CA GLU A 50 -8.96 -0.42 -9.02
C GLU A 50 -8.31 -0.91 -7.72
N GLU A 51 -8.80 -2.01 -7.14
CA GLU A 51 -8.22 -2.61 -5.94
C GLU A 51 -6.78 -3.09 -6.19
N GLN A 52 -6.53 -3.71 -7.35
CA GLN A 52 -5.18 -4.12 -7.75
C GLN A 52 -4.25 -2.91 -7.87
N ARG A 53 -4.73 -1.80 -8.47
CA ARG A 53 -3.99 -0.54 -8.56
C ARG A 53 -3.64 0.01 -7.18
N GLN A 54 -4.63 0.11 -6.31
CA GLN A 54 -4.45 0.61 -4.95
C GLN A 54 -3.49 -0.26 -4.16
N TYR A 55 -3.60 -1.58 -4.26
CA TYR A 55 -2.71 -2.52 -3.59
C TYR A 55 -1.25 -2.37 -4.07
N LYS A 56 -1.02 -2.28 -5.39
CA LYS A 56 0.32 -2.03 -5.96
C LYS A 56 0.92 -0.73 -5.38
N ILE A 57 0.13 0.34 -5.30
CA ILE A 57 0.57 1.62 -4.73
C ILE A 57 0.89 1.47 -3.24
N GLN A 58 -0.01 0.85 -2.46
CA GLN A 58 0.19 0.64 -1.03
C GLN A 58 1.45 -0.18 -0.75
N LEU A 59 1.70 -1.25 -1.52
CA LEU A 59 2.89 -2.07 -1.40
C LEU A 59 4.16 -1.27 -1.67
N LEU A 60 4.20 -0.48 -2.75
CA LEU A 60 5.35 0.37 -3.08
C LEU A 60 5.60 1.44 -2.01
N LEU A 61 4.54 2.06 -1.48
CA LEU A 61 4.65 3.02 -0.38
C LEU A 61 5.16 2.36 0.91
N HIS A 62 4.68 1.15 1.21
CA HIS A 62 5.15 0.41 2.38
C HIS A 62 6.64 0.07 2.28
N ILE A 63 7.09 -0.38 1.10
CA ILE A 63 8.52 -0.61 0.82
C ILE A 63 9.31 0.68 1.01
N ASN A 64 8.83 1.82 0.50
CA ASN A 64 9.49 3.11 0.68
C ASN A 64 9.65 3.48 2.16
N SER A 65 8.65 3.25 2.99
CA SER A 65 8.73 3.49 4.44
C SER A 65 9.85 2.67 5.09
N VAL A 66 9.99 1.39 4.73
CA VAL A 66 11.05 0.51 5.26
C VAL A 66 12.44 0.97 4.76
N LEU A 67 12.55 1.33 3.48
CA LEU A 67 13.81 1.84 2.90
C LEU A 67 14.25 3.14 3.61
N LEU A 68 13.33 4.08 3.84
CA LEU A 68 13.62 5.35 4.50
C LEU A 68 14.00 5.17 5.97
N LEU A 69 13.32 4.28 6.70
CA LEU A 69 13.70 3.96 8.07
C LEU A 69 15.15 3.45 8.15
N ARG A 70 15.56 2.63 7.18
CA ARG A 70 16.94 2.15 7.09
C ARG A 70 17.94 3.28 6.81
N VAL A 71 17.62 4.21 5.91
CA VAL A 71 18.44 5.40 5.64
C VAL A 71 18.62 6.24 6.91
N ILE A 72 17.54 6.46 7.66
CA ILE A 72 17.57 7.20 8.92
C ILE A 72 18.48 6.49 9.94
N HIS A 73 18.30 5.18 10.12
CA HIS A 73 19.16 4.41 11.03
C HIS A 73 20.64 4.50 10.66
N MET A 74 20.97 4.38 9.37
CA MET A 74 22.34 4.53 8.87
C MET A 74 22.90 5.93 9.07
N SER A 75 22.10 6.96 8.79
CA SER A 75 22.51 8.35 8.98
C SER A 75 22.78 8.65 10.46
N ASN A 76 21.90 8.19 11.35
CA ASN A 76 22.03 8.41 12.79
C ASN A 76 23.25 7.67 13.36
N ALA A 77 23.52 6.45 12.90
CA ALA A 77 24.71 5.69 13.31
C ALA A 77 26.03 6.40 12.93
N ALA A 78 26.05 7.17 11.84
CA ALA A 78 27.22 7.96 11.46
C ALA A 78 27.45 9.16 12.39
N THR A 79 26.37 9.83 12.80
CA THR A 79 26.43 11.03 13.66
C THR A 79 26.83 10.73 15.11
N THR A 80 26.52 9.53 15.63
CA THR A 80 26.82 9.18 17.03
C THR A 80 28.31 8.92 17.29
N ASN A 81 29.12 8.71 16.25
CA ASN A 81 30.55 8.38 16.36
C ASN A 81 31.50 9.60 16.51
N GLY A 82 31.00 10.74 16.99
CA GLY A 82 31.81 11.77 17.65
C GLY A 82 32.64 12.73 16.78
N ASN A 83 32.59 12.66 15.46
CA ASN A 83 33.24 13.66 14.60
C ASN A 83 32.25 14.77 14.21
N ASN A 84 32.52 16.01 14.66
CA ASN A 84 31.78 17.24 14.34
C ASN A 84 31.82 17.66 12.85
N ASN A 85 32.27 16.77 11.97
CA ASN A 85 32.20 16.93 10.53
C ASN A 85 31.46 15.71 9.97
N PRO A 86 30.21 15.86 9.48
CA PRO A 86 29.38 14.76 8.99
C PRO A 86 29.88 14.30 7.61
N LYS A 87 31.14 13.87 7.52
CA LYS A 87 31.60 13.08 6.38
C LYS A 87 31.19 11.65 6.65
N TYR A 88 30.08 11.25 6.03
CA TYR A 88 29.72 9.85 5.95
C TYR A 88 30.91 9.07 5.37
N PRO A 89 31.25 7.90 5.94
CA PRO A 89 32.14 6.97 5.28
C PRO A 89 31.64 6.73 3.85
N GLU A 90 32.53 6.72 2.86
CA GLU A 90 32.17 6.58 1.43
C GLU A 90 31.28 5.35 1.19
N GLN A 91 31.58 4.25 1.87
CA GLN A 91 30.76 3.03 1.84
C GLN A 91 29.34 3.27 2.34
N LEU A 92 29.17 4.01 3.44
CA LEU A 92 27.86 4.32 4.00
C LEU A 92 27.04 5.22 3.07
N GLN A 93 27.69 6.22 2.46
CA GLN A 93 27.06 7.08 1.46
C GLN A 93 26.62 6.28 0.23
N ALA A 94 27.43 5.31 -0.22
CA ALA A 94 27.06 4.41 -1.30
C ALA A 94 25.81 3.59 -0.94
N PHE A 95 25.75 3.00 0.27
CA PHE A 95 24.56 2.30 0.74
C PHE A 95 23.34 3.21 0.76
N ILE A 96 23.39 4.36 1.44
CA ILE A 96 22.28 5.33 1.49
C ILE A 96 21.79 5.66 0.08
N SER A 97 22.71 5.91 -0.86
CA SER A 97 22.38 6.18 -2.25
C SER A 97 21.62 5.01 -2.92
N HIS A 98 21.98 3.76 -2.64
CA HIS A 98 21.26 2.59 -3.16
C HIS A 98 19.83 2.46 -2.62
N TYR A 99 19.57 2.85 -1.37
CA TYR A 99 18.22 2.88 -0.80
C TYR A 99 17.40 4.01 -1.41
N LEU A 100 17.98 5.21 -1.54
CA LEU A 100 17.29 6.38 -2.13
C LEU A 100 16.95 6.17 -3.62
N LYS A 101 17.85 5.55 -4.40
CA LYS A 101 17.58 5.19 -5.80
C LYS A 101 16.35 4.27 -5.93
N ARG A 102 16.17 3.34 -5.00
CA ARG A 102 15.00 2.44 -4.95
C ARG A 102 13.72 3.20 -4.59
N VAL A 103 13.79 4.09 -3.60
CA VAL A 103 12.66 4.98 -3.27
C VAL A 103 12.23 5.77 -4.50
N HIS A 104 13.18 6.36 -5.22
CA HIS A 104 12.89 7.10 -6.45
C HIS A 104 12.25 6.23 -7.53
N ALA A 105 12.80 5.03 -7.77
CA ALA A 105 12.24 4.08 -8.74
C ALA A 105 10.79 3.68 -8.39
N ASN A 106 10.50 3.43 -7.11
CA ASN A 106 9.16 3.10 -6.63
C ASN A 106 8.18 4.28 -6.79
N LEU A 107 8.61 5.51 -6.47
CA LEU A 107 7.78 6.71 -6.65
C LEU A 107 7.50 7.00 -8.13
N GLN A 108 8.48 6.79 -9.00
CA GLN A 108 8.29 6.88 -10.45
C GLN A 108 7.27 5.85 -10.93
N CYS A 109 7.35 4.61 -10.45
CA CYS A 109 6.36 3.58 -10.74
C CYS A 109 4.96 3.97 -10.27
N ILE A 110 4.81 4.47 -9.03
CA ILE A 110 3.53 4.97 -8.51
C ILE A 110 2.95 6.07 -9.42
N SER A 111 3.78 7.01 -9.86
CA SER A 111 3.36 8.08 -10.77
C SER A 111 2.80 7.52 -12.08
N GLN A 112 3.47 6.53 -12.67
CA GLN A 112 3.00 5.87 -13.89
C GLN A 112 1.70 5.07 -13.68
N ILE A 113 1.57 4.38 -12.54
CA ILE A 113 0.34 3.67 -12.16
C ILE A 113 -0.83 4.66 -12.07
N ASN A 114 -0.62 5.82 -11.43
CA ASN A 114 -1.63 6.86 -11.27
C ASN A 114 -2.01 7.53 -12.61
N GLN A 115 -1.11 7.52 -13.59
CA GLN A 115 -1.40 7.99 -14.96
C GLN A 115 -2.13 6.94 -15.81
N GLY A 116 -2.47 5.77 -15.25
CA GLY A 116 -3.17 4.71 -15.94
C GLY A 116 -2.27 3.70 -16.67
N VAL A 117 -0.95 3.80 -16.51
CA VAL A 117 0.00 2.81 -17.07
C VAL A 117 0.04 1.59 -16.14
N THR A 118 -0.92 0.68 -16.29
CA THR A 118 -1.12 -0.45 -15.35
C THR A 118 -0.03 -1.53 -15.40
N LYS A 119 0.67 -1.64 -16.54
CA LYS A 119 1.77 -2.59 -16.75
C LYS A 119 3.16 -2.03 -16.39
N THR A 120 3.19 -0.83 -15.80
CA THR A 120 4.45 -0.28 -15.32
C THR A 120 5.00 -1.08 -14.15
N ARG A 121 6.31 -1.04 -14.02
CA ARG A 121 7.08 -1.81 -13.07
C ARG A 121 8.20 -0.94 -12.49
N PRO A 122 8.56 -1.11 -11.21
CA PRO A 122 9.70 -0.40 -10.64
C PRO A 122 10.97 -0.69 -11.44
N LEU A 123 11.77 0.34 -11.70
CA LEU A 123 13.04 0.20 -12.43
C LEU A 123 14.04 -0.70 -11.67
N ILE A 124 13.91 -0.80 -10.35
CA ILE A 124 14.78 -1.61 -9.49
C ILE A 124 13.92 -2.62 -8.75
N PHE A 125 13.97 -3.87 -9.18
CA PHE A 125 13.26 -5.00 -8.55
C PHE A 125 14.10 -5.77 -7.54
N ASP A 126 15.41 -5.57 -7.54
CA ASP A 126 16.29 -6.30 -6.63
C ASP A 126 16.32 -5.65 -5.26
N ALA A 127 16.27 -6.49 -4.23
CA ALA A 127 16.49 -6.07 -2.86
C ALA A 127 17.86 -5.37 -2.72
N PRO A 128 18.00 -4.38 -1.81
CA PRO A 128 19.28 -3.72 -1.60
C PRO A 128 20.34 -4.70 -1.07
N PRO A 129 21.64 -4.47 -1.40
CA PRO A 129 22.73 -5.34 -0.95
C PRO A 129 22.84 -5.38 0.58
N THR A 130 23.12 -6.56 1.12
CA THR A 130 23.15 -6.83 2.55
C THR A 130 24.36 -6.16 3.22
N THR A 131 24.11 -5.42 4.30
CA THR A 131 25.12 -4.75 5.12
C THR A 131 25.38 -5.56 6.39
N GLY A 132 26.13 -6.67 6.28
CA GLY A 132 26.69 -7.42 7.42
C GLY A 132 25.71 -7.98 8.47
N PRO A 133 26.24 -8.71 9.48
CA PRO A 133 25.44 -9.61 10.33
C PRO A 133 24.47 -9.00 11.35
N PRO A 134 24.58 -7.76 11.91
CA PRO A 134 23.67 -7.36 12.99
C PRO A 134 22.30 -6.85 12.51
N GLN A 135 22.02 -6.90 11.21
CA GLN A 135 20.80 -6.30 10.61
C GLN A 135 19.91 -7.33 9.89
N ALA A 136 20.12 -8.62 10.16
CA ALA A 136 19.44 -9.72 9.47
C ALA A 136 17.90 -9.63 9.53
N GLN A 137 17.30 -9.39 10.71
CA GLN A 137 15.83 -9.42 10.85
C GLN A 137 15.08 -8.34 10.04
N GLN A 138 15.57 -7.09 10.04
CA GLN A 138 14.96 -6.01 9.24
C GLN A 138 15.30 -6.14 7.75
N GLN A 139 16.37 -6.85 7.39
CA GLN A 139 16.67 -7.19 6.00
C GLN A 139 15.75 -8.30 5.49
N ASP A 140 15.42 -9.29 6.33
CA ASP A 140 14.51 -10.39 5.97
C ASP A 140 13.13 -9.88 5.59
N ILE A 141 12.59 -8.89 6.31
CA ILE A 141 11.30 -8.29 5.95
C ILE A 141 11.39 -7.55 4.62
N LEU A 142 12.45 -6.76 4.38
CA LEU A 142 12.61 -6.04 3.13
C LEU A 142 12.73 -7.00 1.94
N LEU A 143 13.50 -8.07 2.08
CA LEU A 143 13.62 -9.11 1.06
C LEU A 143 12.26 -9.76 0.76
N LYS A 144 11.49 -10.12 1.80
CA LYS A 144 10.13 -10.66 1.63
C LYS A 144 9.20 -9.69 0.90
N LEU A 145 9.30 -8.40 1.20
CA LEU A 145 8.51 -7.38 0.51
C LEU A 145 8.89 -7.23 -0.97
N TYR A 146 10.18 -7.33 -1.31
CA TYR A 146 10.63 -7.32 -2.71
C TYR A 146 10.19 -8.57 -3.46
N LEU A 147 10.20 -9.75 -2.82
CA LEU A 147 9.64 -10.97 -3.40
C LEU A 147 8.13 -10.86 -3.64
N LEU A 148 7.40 -10.30 -2.68
CA LEU A 148 5.97 -10.03 -2.81
C LEU A 148 5.70 -9.03 -3.94
N MET A 149 6.47 -7.94 -4.00
CA MET A 149 6.39 -6.95 -5.08
C MET A 149 6.62 -7.58 -6.45
N ASN A 150 7.66 -8.41 -6.61
CA ASN A 150 7.90 -9.15 -7.84
C ASN A 150 6.66 -9.95 -8.24
N ARG A 151 6.11 -10.73 -7.31
CA ARG A 151 4.98 -11.60 -7.61
C ARG A 151 3.71 -10.83 -7.95
N VAL A 152 3.44 -9.74 -7.24
CA VAL A 152 2.26 -8.89 -7.46
C VAL A 152 2.31 -8.19 -8.83
N PHE A 153 3.49 -7.69 -9.23
CA PHE A 153 3.67 -7.04 -10.54
C PHE A 153 3.84 -8.03 -11.71
N GLU A 154 4.02 -9.31 -11.40
CA GLU A 154 4.06 -10.40 -12.37
C GLU A 154 2.66 -10.96 -12.66
N ILE A 155 1.85 -11.17 -11.62
CA ILE A 155 0.49 -11.73 -11.75
C ILE A 155 -0.51 -10.68 -12.24
N TRP A 156 -0.46 -9.46 -11.68
CA TRP A 156 -1.41 -8.37 -11.95
C TRP A 156 -0.81 -7.29 -12.84
#